data_AF-A0A7V9JX13-F1
#
_entry.id   AF-A0A7V9JX13-F1
#
_cell.length_a   1.000
_cell.length_b   1.000
_cell.length_c   1.000
_cell.angle_alpha   90.00
_cell.angle_beta   90.00
_cell.angle_gamma   90.00
#
_symmetry.space_group_name_H-M   'P 1'
#
loop_
_entity.id
_entity.type
_entity.pdbx_description
1 polymer ?
#
loop_
_entity_poly.entity_id
_entity_poly.type
_entity_poly.pdbx_seq_one_letter_code
_entity_poly.pdbx_strand_id
1 'polypeptide(L)' 'GLCTDHAPEVFVLLDDGIAYVRDRDRVLNDPGGAASLAPVPAALERATISAADDCPGECIFIELPLTAHPGP' A
#
# COMPACT_ATOMS: atom_id res chain seq x y z
N GLY A 1 2.79 -7.62 -9.97
CA GLY A 1 1.36 -7.78 -9.60
C GLY A 1 0.67 -6.46 -9.83
N LEU A 2 -0.66 -6.41 -9.98
CA LEU A 2 -1.33 -5.14 -10.33
C LEU A 2 -0.95 -3.98 -9.40
N CYS A 3 -0.86 -4.22 -8.10
CA CYS A 3 -0.43 -3.21 -7.13
C CYS A 3 0.96 -2.60 -7.41
N THR A 4 1.93 -3.40 -7.86
CA THR A 4 3.27 -2.91 -8.21
C THR A 4 3.27 -2.15 -9.53
N ASP A 5 2.29 -2.38 -10.40
CA ASP A 5 2.16 -1.68 -11.68
C ASP A 5 1.50 -0.30 -11.47
N HIS A 6 0.54 -0.20 -10.55
CA HIS A 6 -0.10 1.06 -10.16
C HIS A 6 0.79 1.95 -9.29
N ALA A 7 1.44 1.38 -8.26
CA ALA A 7 2.23 2.13 -7.29
C ALA A 7 3.51 1.37 -6.89
N PRO A 8 4.51 1.27 -7.79
CA PRO A 8 5.78 0.56 -7.53
C PRO A 8 6.59 1.20 -6.40
N GLU A 9 6.29 2.45 -6.06
CA GLU A 9 6.91 3.17 -4.95
C GLU A 9 6.41 2.73 -3.57
N VAL A 10 5.20 2.18 -3.51
CA VAL A 10 4.53 1.76 -2.27
C VAL A 10 4.52 0.25 -2.14
N PHE A 11 4.37 -0.48 -3.24
CA PHE A 11 4.27 -1.94 -3.24
C PHE A 11 5.48 -2.59 -3.92
N VAL A 12 5.86 -3.75 -3.40
CA VAL A 12 6.88 -4.62 -3.98
C VAL A 12 6.41 -6.06 -3.94
N LEU A 13 6.57 -6.78 -5.03
CA LEU A 13 6.29 -8.22 -5.12
C LEU A 13 7.60 -8.96 -4.84
N LEU A 14 7.61 -9.83 -3.83
CA LEU A 14 8.76 -10.69 -3.53
C LEU A 14 8.64 -12.05 -4.23
N ASP A 15 9.70 -12.86 -4.12
CA ASP A 15 9.82 -14.17 -4.79
C ASP A 15 8.85 -15.22 -4.24
N ASP A 16 8.29 -14.99 -3.05
CA ASP A 16 7.20 -15.78 -2.46
C ASP A 16 5.84 -15.54 -3.16
N GLY A 17 5.78 -14.61 -4.12
CA GLY A 17 4.57 -14.25 -4.83
C GLY A 17 3.61 -13.36 -4.05
N ILE A 18 4.04 -12.81 -2.90
CA ILE A 18 3.25 -11.91 -2.06
C ILE A 18 3.73 -10.47 -2.26
N ALA A 19 2.78 -9.56 -2.42
CA ALA A 19 3.06 -8.14 -2.45
C ALA A 19 3.08 -7.56 -1.05
N TYR A 20 4.09 -6.75 -0.75
CA TYR A 20 4.29 -6.07 0.53
C TYR A 20 4.39 -4.57 0.33
N VAL A 21 4.07 -3.82 1.38
CA VAL A 21 4.33 -2.38 1.42
C VAL A 21 5.81 -2.11 1.69
N ARG A 22 6.34 -1.01 1.15
CA ARG A 22 7.70 -0.53 1.40
C ARG A 22 7.70 0.92 1.87
N ASP A 23 8.62 1.25 2.77
CA ASP A 23 8.97 2.63 3.11
C ASP A 23 10.37 2.90 2.55
N ARG A 24 10.43 3.66 1.44
CA ARG A 24 11.64 3.89 0.66
C ARG A 24 12.27 2.56 0.22
N ASP A 25 13.49 2.26 0.69
CA ASP A 25 14.24 1.04 0.36
C ASP A 25 13.92 -0.13 1.30
N ARG A 26 13.10 0.09 2.34
CA ARG A 26 12.76 -0.95 3.31
C ARG A 26 11.45 -1.63 2.94
N VAL A 27 11.53 -2.91 2.61
CA VAL A 27 10.36 -3.78 2.47
C VAL A 27 9.86 -4.17 3.86
N LEU A 28 8.55 -4.06 4.09
CA LEU A 28 7.91 -4.45 5.34
C LEU A 28 7.25 -5.82 5.19
N ASN A 29 8.07 -6.85 5.02
CA ASN A 29 7.63 -8.25 4.85
C ASN A 29 7.73 -9.11 6.12
N ASP A 30 8.30 -8.56 7.20
CA ASP A 30 8.38 -9.22 8.51
C ASP A 30 7.99 -8.22 9.61
N PRO A 31 6.82 -8.39 10.26
CA PRO A 31 5.87 -9.51 10.13
C PRO A 31 5.00 -9.52 8.86
N GLY A 32 5.02 -8.45 8.06
CA GLY A 32 4.21 -8.32 6.84
C GLY A 32 2.71 -8.12 7.07
N GLY A 33 1.96 -8.06 5.97
CA GLY A 33 0.49 -7.96 5.98
C GLY A 33 -0.05 -6.82 6.83
N ALA A 34 -1.16 -7.06 7.54
CA ALA A 34 -1.81 -6.07 8.42
C ALA A 34 -0.95 -5.64 9.63
N ALA A 35 0.13 -6.37 9.95
CA ALA A 35 1.06 -6.00 11.02
C ALA A 35 2.19 -5.07 10.53
N SER A 36 2.17 -4.67 9.25
CA SER A 36 3.14 -3.78 8.63
C SER A 36 2.43 -2.64 7.91
N LEU A 37 2.85 -1.40 8.18
CA LEU A 37 2.26 -0.20 7.57
C LEU A 37 3.37 0.72 7.06
N ALA A 38 3.23 1.18 5.82
CA ALA A 38 4.13 2.15 5.22
C ALA A 38 3.41 3.50 5.02
N PRO A 39 4.06 4.63 5.32
CA PRO A 39 3.51 5.93 4.99
C PRO A 39 3.46 6.11 3.47
N VAL A 40 2.30 6.55 2.96
CA VAL A 40 2.11 6.87 1.54
C VAL A 40 2.33 8.36 1.34
N PRO A 41 3.28 8.79 0.50
CA PRO A 41 3.43 10.19 0.14
C PRO A 41 2.17 10.75 -0.52
N ALA A 42 1.80 12.00 -0.25
CA ALA A 42 0.61 12.63 -0.81
C ALA A 42 0.52 12.57 -2.35
N ALA A 43 1.67 12.63 -3.04
CA ALA A 43 1.74 12.51 -4.50
C ALA A 43 1.34 11.11 -5.02
N LEU A 44 1.41 10.08 -4.18
CA LEU A 44 1.13 8.70 -4.52
C LEU A 44 -0.23 8.21 -3.99
N GLU A 45 -0.94 9.01 -3.20
CA GLU A 45 -2.24 8.62 -2.61
C GLU A 45 -3.23 8.09 -3.65
N ARG A 46 -3.40 8.82 -4.77
CA ARG A 46 -4.31 8.40 -5.85
C ARG A 46 -3.89 7.09 -6.50
N ALA A 47 -2.59 6.89 -6.71
CA ALA A 47 -2.05 5.67 -7.28
C ALA A 47 -2.25 4.48 -6.33
N THR A 48 -2.04 4.69 -5.03
CA THR A 48 -2.28 3.69 -3.99
C THR A 48 -3.76 3.33 -3.85
N ILE A 49 -4.65 4.31 -3.91
CA ILE A 49 -6.12 4.07 -3.89
C ILE A 49 -6.54 3.28 -5.14
N SER A 50 -6.10 3.68 -6.34
CA SER A 50 -6.37 2.93 -7.58
C SER A 50 -5.84 1.50 -7.50
N ALA A 51 -4.66 1.29 -6.93
CA ALA A 51 -4.10 -0.04 -6.71
C ALA A 51 -5.00 -0.91 -5.83
N ALA A 52 -5.62 -0.32 -4.80
CA ALA A 52 -6.57 -1.01 -3.93
C ALA A 52 -7.90 -1.32 -4.64
N ASP A 53 -8.47 -0.36 -5.36
CA ASP A 53 -9.71 -0.53 -6.12
C ASP A 53 -9.58 -1.59 -7.23
N ASP A 54 -8.43 -1.61 -7.91
CA ASP A 54 -8.13 -2.55 -9.00
C ASP A 54 -7.62 -3.91 -8.49
N CYS A 55 -7.50 -4.11 -7.17
CA CYS A 55 -7.01 -5.35 -6.58
C CYS A 55 -8.11 -6.44 -6.58
N PRO A 56 -8.00 -7.50 -7.40
CA PRO A 56 -9.04 -8.52 -7.51
C PRO A 56 -9.22 -9.36 -6.24
N GLY A 57 -8.18 -9.41 -5.41
CA GLY A 57 -8.21 -10.14 -4.14
C GLY A 57 -8.62 -9.29 -2.94
N GLU A 58 -8.90 -7.98 -3.14
CA GLU A 58 -9.23 -7.04 -2.06
C GLU A 58 -8.21 -7.10 -0.89
N CYS A 59 -6.94 -7.29 -1.23
CA CYS A 59 -5.87 -7.57 -0.26
C CYS A 59 -5.19 -6.30 0.29
N ILE A 60 -5.57 -5.11 -0.21
CA ILE A 60 -4.89 -3.84 0.09
C ILE A 60 -5.78 -3.02 1.02
N PHE A 61 -5.25 -2.69 2.19
CA PHE A 61 -5.92 -1.89 3.20
C PHE A 61 -5.21 -0.55 3.35
N ILE A 62 -5.98 0.53 3.41
CA ILE A 62 -5.47 1.90 3.56
C ILE A 62 -6.03 2.47 4.86
N GLU A 63 -5.15 2.89 5.75
CA GLU A 63 -5.53 3.61 6.96
C GLU A 63 -5.45 5.12 6.71
N LEU A 64 -6.55 5.80 6.96
CA LEU A 64 -6.57 7.26 6.99
C LEU A 64 -6.23 7.71 8.41
N PRO A 65 -5.26 8.61 8.61
CA PRO A 65 -5.06 9.20 9.92
C PRO A 65 -6.36 9.92 10.31
N LEU A 66 -6.83 9.67 11.54
CA LEU A 66 -8.10 10.18 12.09
C LEU A 66 -8.24 11.72 12.03
N THR A 67 -7.18 12.44 11.69
CA THR A 67 -7.12 13.90 11.52
C THR A 67 -7.46 14.39 10.10
N ALA A 68 -7.64 13.51 9.11
CA ALA A 68 -7.95 13.89 7.72
C ALA A 68 -9.44 14.16 7.46
N HIS A 69 -10.30 14.12 8.48
CA HIS A 69 -11.72 14.44 8.33
C HIS A 69 -12.07 15.81 8.93
N PRO A 70 -12.02 16.92 8.15
CA PRO A 70 -12.83 18.08 8.46
C PRO A 70 -14.25 17.85 7.92
N GLY A 71 -15.14 17.31 8.76
CA GLY A 71 -16.60 17.58 8.71
C GLY A 71 -17.53 16.44 8.27
N PRO A 72 -18.86 16.55 8.48
CA PRO A 72 -19.58 17.74 9.00
C PRO A 72 -19.54 17.90 10.52
#